data_AF-A0A434S6L0-F1
#
_entry.id   AF-A0A434S6L0-F1
#
_cell.length_a   1.000
_cell.length_b   1.000
_cell.length_c   1.000
_cell.angle_alpha   90.00
_cell.angle_beta   90.00
_cell.angle_gamma   90.00
#
_symmetry.space_group_name_H-M   'P 1'
#
loop_
_entity.id
_entity.type
_entity.pdbx_description
1 polymer ?
#
loop_
_entity_poly.entity_id
_entity_poly.type
_entity_poly.pdbx_seq_one_letter_code
_entity_poly.pdbx_strand_id
1 'polypeptide(L)'
;MQPLIDTELWLAHKRRALMHPVDGADFLMRRAAEDLADRLGAVERKFGKAAALFCQTSAATRVLAGSGKVADTVRVETDGAFLAGEAGIVAPAET
;
A
#
# COMPACT_ATOMS: atom_id res chain seq x y z
N MET A 1 14.55 24.85 2.02
CA MET A 1 13.50 24.41 2.95
C MET A 1 14.04 23.20 3.71
N GLN A 2 13.89 23.12 5.03
CA GLN A 2 14.38 21.96 5.79
C GLN A 2 13.27 20.89 5.85
N PRO A 3 13.54 19.63 5.51
CA PRO A 3 12.51 18.59 5.49
C PRO A 3 11.98 18.31 6.90
N LEU A 4 10.66 18.28 7.04
CA LEU A 4 9.96 17.95 8.30
C LEU A 4 9.95 16.44 8.58
N ILE A 5 10.02 15.64 7.52
CA ILE A 5 10.02 14.17 7.56
C ILE A 5 11.41 13.68 7.19
N ASP A 6 12.02 12.88 8.07
CA ASP A 6 13.21 12.10 7.73
C ASP A 6 12.78 10.81 7.02
N THR A 7 12.77 10.85 5.69
CA THR A 7 12.33 9.74 4.83
C THR A 7 13.25 8.52 4.97
N GLU A 8 14.55 8.71 5.22
CA GLU A 8 15.51 7.62 5.42
C GLU A 8 15.25 6.90 6.73
N LEU A 9 15.03 7.66 7.82
CA LEU A 9 14.68 7.09 9.12
C LEU A 9 13.34 6.37 9.07
N TRP A 10 12.34 6.95 8.40
CA TRP A 10 11.05 6.30 8.18
C TRP A 10 11.19 4.97 7.43
N LEU A 11 12.01 4.94 6.37
CA LEU A 11 12.26 3.73 5.59
C LEU A 11 12.99 2.66 6.42
N ALA A 12 13.97 3.05 7.23
CA ALA A 12 14.67 2.16 8.16
C ALA A 12 13.70 1.51 9.17
N HIS A 13 12.76 2.29 9.72
CA HIS A 13 11.73 1.78 10.63
C HIS A 13 10.81 0.77 9.94
N LYS A 14 10.37 1.04 8.71
CA LYS A 14 9.54 0.09 7.94
C LYS A 14 10.27 -1.21 7.63
N ARG A 15 11.55 -1.16 7.23
CA ARG A 15 12.38 -2.36 7.01
C ARG A 15 12.54 -3.18 8.29
N ARG A 16 12.80 -2.53 9.42
CA ARG A 16 12.88 -3.22 10.72
C ARG A 16 11.57 -3.93 11.08
N ALA A 17 10.43 -3.26 10.89
CA ALA A 17 9.13 -3.86 11.14
C ALA A 17 8.85 -5.07 10.24
N LEU A 18 9.30 -5.04 8.98
CA LEU A 18 9.20 -6.20 8.08
C LEU A 18 10.05 -7.39 8.55
N MET A 19 11.26 -7.14 9.06
CA MET A 19 12.15 -8.19 9.56
C MET A 19 11.70 -8.82 10.87
N HIS A 20 10.91 -8.10 11.65
CA HIS A 20 10.39 -8.53 12.96
C HIS A 20 8.88 -8.38 13.02
N PRO A 21 8.13 -9.18 12.25
CA PRO A 21 6.68 -9.11 12.25
C PRO A 21 6.14 -9.46 13.64
N VAL A 22 5.15 -8.69 14.08
CA VAL A 22 4.38 -8.99 15.28
C VAL A 22 2.99 -9.39 14.83
N ASP A 23 2.54 -10.57 15.25
CA ASP A 23 1.23 -11.10 14.87
C ASP A 23 0.12 -10.10 15.19
N GLY A 24 -0.70 -9.80 14.17
CA GLY A 24 -1.81 -8.86 14.28
C GLY A 24 -1.44 -7.37 14.24
N ALA A 25 -0.16 -6.98 14.19
CA ALA A 25 0.24 -5.57 14.11
C ALA A 25 -0.19 -4.89 12.78
N ASP A 26 -0.61 -5.67 11.80
CA ASP A 26 -1.17 -5.23 10.53
C ASP A 26 -2.65 -4.81 10.60
N PHE A 27 -3.28 -4.86 11.79
CA PHE A 27 -4.73 -4.65 11.95
C PHE A 27 -5.23 -3.32 11.37
N LEU A 28 -4.48 -2.21 11.55
CA LEU A 28 -4.85 -0.92 10.98
C LEU A 28 -4.83 -0.94 9.45
N MET A 29 -3.87 -1.66 8.85
CA MET A 29 -3.80 -1.80 7.40
C MET A 29 -4.99 -2.61 6.86
N ARG A 30 -5.38 -3.68 7.56
CA ARG A 30 -6.57 -4.46 7.22
C ARG A 30 -7.83 -3.62 7.36
N ARG A 31 -7.97 -2.86 8.45
CA ARG A 31 -9.13 -1.99 8.67
C ARG A 31 -9.24 -0.89 7.63
N ALA A 32 -8.13 -0.28 7.23
CA ALA A 32 -8.10 0.72 6.16
C ALA A 32 -8.49 0.12 4.80
N ALA A 33 -8.09 -1.13 4.51
CA ALA A 33 -8.49 -1.83 3.30
C ALA A 33 -9.99 -2.17 3.29
N GLU A 34 -10.58 -2.55 4.43
CA GLU A 34 -12.03 -2.73 4.56
C GLU A 34 -12.80 -1.44 4.27
N ASP A 35 -12.40 -0.32 4.89
CA ASP A 35 -13.03 0.98 4.64
C ASP A 35 -12.87 1.44 3.18
N LEU A 36 -11.73 1.13 2.55
CA LEU A 36 -11.55 1.34 1.11
C LEU A 36 -12.55 0.50 0.29
N ALA A 37 -12.77 -0.76 0.65
CA ALA A 37 -13.71 -1.64 -0.03
C ALA A 37 -15.15 -1.10 0.05
N ASP A 38 -15.58 -0.68 1.24
CA ASP A 38 -16.92 -0.12 1.48
C ASP A 38 -17.16 1.13 0.62
N ARG A 39 -16.21 2.07 0.64
CA ARG A 39 -16.29 3.32 -0.13
C ARG A 39 -16.27 3.06 -1.64
N LEU A 40 -15.45 2.11 -2.09
CA LEU A 40 -15.35 1.75 -3.50
C LEU A 40 -16.60 0.99 -3.98
N GLY A 41 -17.26 0.23 -3.11
CA GLY A 41 -18.54 -0.42 -3.39
C GLY A 41 -19.65 0.58 -3.70
N ALA A 42 -19.71 1.67 -2.91
CA ALA A 42 -20.73 2.71 -3.00
C ALA A 42 -20.65 3.58 -4.28
N VAL A 43 -19.51 3.63 -4.96
CA VAL A 43 -19.37 4.43 -6.20
C VAL A 43 -19.82 3.64 -7.42
N GLU A 44 -20.61 4.23 -8.31
CA GLU A 44 -21.04 3.53 -9.55
C GLU A 44 -19.91 3.42 -10.59
N ARG A 45 -18.94 4.34 -10.53
CA ARG A 45 -17.85 4.47 -11.49
C ARG A 45 -16.97 3.22 -11.56
N LYS A 46 -16.49 2.92 -12.77
CA LYS A 46 -15.38 1.99 -13.05
C LYS A 46 -14.10 2.76 -13.36
N PHE A 47 -12.97 2.18 -12.96
CA PHE A 47 -11.64 2.74 -13.13
C PHE A 47 -10.81 1.80 -14.00
N GLY A 48 -10.20 2.34 -15.07
CA GLY A 48 -9.32 1.54 -15.92
C GLY A 48 -8.05 1.10 -15.20
N LYS A 49 -7.51 1.94 -14.32
CA LYS A 49 -6.28 1.65 -13.58
C LYS A 49 -6.30 2.27 -12.19
N ALA A 50 -5.74 1.59 -11.20
CA ALA A 50 -5.51 2.13 -9.86
C ALA A 50 -4.11 1.77 -9.37
N ALA A 51 -3.54 2.61 -8.51
CA ALA A 51 -2.27 2.37 -7.87
C ALA A 51 -2.43 2.34 -6.35
N ALA A 52 -1.91 1.31 -5.69
CA ALA A 52 -1.73 1.27 -4.24
C ALA A 52 -0.31 1.76 -3.93
N LEU A 53 -0.21 2.94 -3.33
CA LEU A 53 1.06 3.63 -3.11
C LEU A 53 1.52 3.45 -1.66
N PHE A 54 2.72 2.90 -1.49
CA PHE A 54 3.49 2.88 -0.24
C PHE A 54 2.76 2.27 0.97
N CYS A 55 1.82 1.35 0.70
CA CYS A 55 0.97 0.72 1.70
C CYS A 55 1.70 -0.34 2.53
N GLN A 56 2.90 -0.78 2.12
CA GLN A 56 3.73 -1.79 2.77
C GLN A 56 3.12 -3.21 2.81
N THR A 57 1.80 -3.34 2.94
CA THR A 57 1.06 -4.60 2.80
C THR A 57 0.29 -4.62 1.48
N SER A 58 -0.04 -5.82 1.00
CA SER A 58 -0.83 -6.03 -0.21
C SER A 58 -2.34 -5.83 0.00
N ALA A 59 -2.80 -5.45 1.20
CA ALA A 59 -4.21 -5.41 1.56
C ALA A 59 -5.03 -4.47 0.65
N ALA A 60 -4.52 -3.26 0.41
CA ALA A 60 -5.16 -2.29 -0.49
C ALA A 60 -5.21 -2.80 -1.94
N THR A 61 -4.11 -3.34 -2.47
CA THR A 61 -4.06 -3.88 -3.84
C THR A 61 -5.04 -5.04 -4.03
N ARG A 62 -5.17 -5.92 -3.04
CA ARG A 62 -6.13 -7.05 -3.07
C ARG A 62 -7.58 -6.55 -3.07
N VAL A 63 -7.90 -5.54 -2.27
CA VAL A 63 -9.23 -4.91 -2.28
C VAL A 63 -9.52 -4.27 -3.64
N LEU A 64 -8.58 -3.52 -4.21
CA LEU A 64 -8.76 -2.89 -5.52
C LEU A 64 -9.02 -3.95 -6.61
N ALA A 65 -8.20 -5.01 -6.65
CA ALA A 65 -8.34 -6.10 -7.62
C ALA A 65 -9.64 -6.90 -7.44
N GLY A 66 -10.07 -7.14 -6.19
CA GLY A 66 -11.29 -7.88 -5.86
C GLY A 66 -12.57 -7.06 -5.97
N SER A 67 -12.50 -5.73 -6.03
CA SER A 67 -13.68 -4.84 -6.00
C SER A 67 -14.59 -4.96 -7.23
N GLY A 68 -14.07 -5.46 -8.35
CA GLY A 68 -14.72 -5.39 -9.66
C GLY A 68 -14.91 -3.95 -10.17
N LYS A 69 -14.36 -2.92 -9.49
CA LYS A 69 -14.43 -1.51 -9.90
C LYS A 69 -13.18 -1.08 -10.67
N VAL A 70 -12.06 -1.77 -10.50
CA VAL A 70 -10.78 -1.46 -11.14
C VAL A 70 -10.41 -2.56 -12.13
N ALA A 71 -10.03 -2.21 -13.36
CA ALA A 71 -9.57 -3.19 -14.35
C ALA A 71 -8.12 -3.62 -14.07
N ASP A 72 -7.19 -2.67 -13.92
CA ASP A 72 -5.79 -2.96 -13.64
C ASP A 72 -5.30 -2.32 -12.33
N THR A 73 -4.57 -3.07 -11.52
CA THR A 73 -3.95 -2.57 -10.29
C THR A 73 -2.43 -2.59 -10.41
N VAL A 74 -1.77 -1.55 -9.88
CA VAL A 74 -0.33 -1.51 -9.72
C VAL A 74 0.02 -1.25 -8.26
N ARG A 75 0.96 -2.02 -7.73
CA ARG A 75 1.52 -1.78 -6.41
C ARG A 75 2.81 -0.98 -6.55
N VAL A 76 2.95 0.08 -5.76
CA VAL A 76 4.16 0.90 -5.73
C VAL A 76 4.68 0.95 -4.30
N GLU A 77 5.95 0.65 -4.11
CA GLU A 77 6.59 0.67 -2.79
C GLU A 77 7.94 1.40 -2.84
N THR A 78 8.42 1.87 -1.69
CA THR A 78 9.73 2.54 -1.58
C THR A 78 10.90 1.58 -1.50
N ASP A 79 10.63 0.28 -1.31
CA ASP A 79 11.63 -0.78 -1.23
C ASP A 79 11.09 -2.07 -1.84
N GLY A 80 11.93 -2.79 -2.58
CA GLY A 80 11.57 -4.08 -3.17
C GLY A 80 11.19 -5.14 -2.12
N ALA A 81 11.75 -5.05 -0.92
CA ALA A 81 11.40 -5.95 0.19
C ALA A 81 9.92 -5.84 0.57
N PHE A 82 9.30 -4.66 0.44
CA PHE A 82 7.87 -4.49 0.75
C PHE A 82 6.96 -5.14 -0.29
N LEU A 83 7.44 -5.36 -1.51
CA LEU A 83 6.67 -6.07 -2.54
C LEU A 83 6.47 -7.56 -2.19
N ALA A 84 7.28 -8.13 -1.30
CA ALA A 84 7.17 -9.52 -0.85
C ALA A 84 7.16 -10.54 -2.01
N GLY A 85 7.90 -10.24 -3.09
CA GLY A 85 7.95 -11.06 -4.31
C GLY A 85 6.76 -10.92 -5.25
N GLU A 86 5.75 -10.10 -4.91
CA GLU A 86 4.65 -9.76 -5.81
C GLU A 86 5.08 -8.72 -6.87
N ALA A 87 4.36 -8.67 -7.99
CA ALA A 87 4.62 -7.67 -9.03
C ALA A 87 4.34 -6.24 -8.53
N GLY A 88 5.23 -5.30 -8.88
CA GLY A 88 5.06 -3.90 -8.52
C GLY A 88 6.20 -3.03 -9.03
N ILE A 89 6.12 -1.74 -8.68
CA ILE A 89 7.10 -0.72 -9.03
C ILE A 89 7.80 -0.27 -7.74
N VAL A 90 9.12 -0.16 -7.78
CA VAL A 90 9.88 0.50 -6.72
C VAL A 90 10.09 1.95 -7.11
N ALA A 91 9.64 2.89 -6.29
CA ALA A 91 9.79 4.32 -6.52
C ALA A 91 10.03 5.05 -5.19
N PRO A 92 10.87 6.10 -5.18
CA PRO A 92 11.01 6.94 -3.98
C PRO A 92 9.68 7.64 -3.65
N ALA A 93 9.43 7.88 -2.36
CA ALA A 93 8.33 8.76 -1.96
C ALA A 93 8.69 10.21 -2.31
N GLU A 94 7.73 10.98 -2.84
CA GLU A 94 7.93 12.41 -3.10
C GLU A 94 8.12 13.18 -1.77
N THR A 95 9.07 14.11 -1.73
CA THR A 95 9.45 14.94 -0.58
C THR A 95 9.27 16.42 -0.84
#